data_AF-A0ABD2FMC6-F1
#
_entry.id   AF-A0ABD2FMC6-F1
#
_cell.length_a   1.000
_cell.length_b   1.000
_cell.length_c   1.000
_cell.angle_alpha   90.00
_cell.angle_beta   90.00
_cell.angle_gamma   90.00
#
_symmetry.space_group_name_H-M   'P 1'
#
loop_
_entity.id
_entity.type
_entity.pdbx_description
1 polymer ?
#
loop_
_entity_poly.entity_id
_entity_poly.type
_entity_poly.pdbx_seq_one_letter_code
_entity_poly.pdbx_strand_id
1 'polypeptide(L)'
;MTYHKKIQLQDNHNIRLSYCTEGDPGEYCWSTELKCNIGESFVQAYVVLPVDVSVAGHEMLEVKATVPSATTLLRHNSPTTIADDCGLQYDVTPQFSTENTGNSFCVQVVSPVVVLKCPPFLVTFWERKPNQINQGGDG
;
A
#
# COMPACT_ATOMS: atom_id res chain seq x y z
N MET A 1 4.22 8.45 22.05
CA MET A 1 4.48 9.65 21.22
C MET A 1 3.15 10.11 20.63
N THR A 2 2.76 11.36 20.82
CA THR A 2 1.45 11.89 20.42
C THR A 2 1.46 12.45 19.00
N TYR A 3 0.33 12.32 18.31
CA TYR A 3 0.04 12.77 16.94
C TYR A 3 0.53 14.20 16.64
N HIS A 4 0.54 15.08 17.65
CA HIS A 4 1.01 16.47 17.55
C HIS A 4 2.52 16.61 17.24
N LYS A 5 3.36 15.63 17.56
CA LYS A 5 4.79 15.65 17.22
C LYS A 5 5.10 15.27 15.77
N LYS A 6 4.17 14.61 15.06
CA LYS A 6 4.32 14.34 13.61
C LYS A 6 4.11 15.63 12.80
N ILE A 7 3.13 16.45 13.17
CA ILE A 7 2.79 17.69 12.46
C ILE A 7 3.91 18.74 12.49
N GLN A 8 4.75 18.78 13.53
CA GLN A 8 5.85 19.76 13.62
C GLN A 8 7.13 19.38 12.83
N LEU A 9 7.20 18.20 12.19
CA LEU A 9 8.41 17.70 11.54
C LEU A 9 8.46 17.84 10.00
N GLN A 10 7.66 18.71 9.39
CA GLN A 10 7.41 18.69 7.93
C GLN A 10 6.62 17.44 7.53
N ASP A 11 5.31 17.44 7.82
CA ASP A 11 4.38 16.41 7.38
C ASP A 11 4.29 16.45 5.83
N ASN A 12 5.19 15.69 5.23
CA ASN A 12 5.42 15.51 3.80
C ASN A 12 4.28 14.62 3.30
N HIS A 13 3.28 15.18 2.61
CA HIS A 13 2.11 14.50 2.02
C HIS A 13 2.48 13.42 0.98
N ASN A 14 3.14 12.36 1.46
CA ASN A 14 3.78 11.33 0.66
C ASN A 14 3.04 9.99 0.71
N ILE A 15 1.89 9.95 1.40
CA ILE A 15 1.08 8.75 1.56
C ILE A 15 -0.19 8.95 0.73
N ARG A 16 -0.50 8.00 -0.14
CA ARG A 16 -1.71 8.04 -0.96
C ARG A 16 -2.51 6.75 -0.78
N LEU A 17 -3.82 6.94 -0.64
CA LEU A 17 -4.80 5.88 -0.45
C LEU A 17 -5.58 5.71 -1.76
N SER A 18 -5.64 4.49 -2.25
CA SER A 18 -6.40 4.13 -3.44
C SER A 18 -7.42 3.04 -3.10
N TYR A 19 -8.68 3.31 -3.41
CA TYR A 19 -9.75 2.33 -3.28
C TYR A 19 -9.66 1.28 -4.37
N CYS A 20 -10.05 0.05 -4.05
CA CYS A 20 -10.14 -1.02 -5.03
C CYS A 20 -11.34 -0.82 -5.97
N THR A 21 -11.21 -1.34 -7.18
CA THR A 21 -12.35 -1.65 -8.05
C THR A 21 -12.71 -3.13 -7.88
N GLU A 22 -13.99 -3.46 -8.05
CA GLU A 22 -14.44 -4.85 -8.04
C GLU A 22 -13.90 -5.59 -9.27
N GLY A 23 -13.27 -6.75 -9.05
CA GLY A 23 -12.84 -7.69 -10.09
C GLY A 23 -13.81 -8.88 -10.17
N ASP A 24 -13.28 -10.09 -10.28
CA ASP A 24 -14.04 -11.32 -10.06
C ASP A 24 -14.60 -11.41 -8.61
N PRO A 25 -15.56 -12.31 -8.32
CA PRO A 25 -16.12 -12.44 -6.97
C PRO A 25 -15.06 -12.69 -5.88
N GLY A 26 -14.94 -11.74 -4.94
CA GLY A 26 -13.94 -11.76 -3.87
C GLY A 26 -12.55 -11.25 -4.27
N GLU A 27 -12.43 -10.69 -5.48
CA GLU A 27 -11.23 -10.06 -6.02
C GLU A 27 -11.33 -8.54 -5.94
N TYR A 28 -10.23 -7.92 -5.51
CA TYR A 28 -10.09 -6.48 -5.35
C TYR A 28 -8.91 -6.00 -6.17
N CYS A 29 -9.16 -5.09 -7.11
CA CYS A 29 -8.18 -4.66 -8.09
C CYS A 29 -7.80 -3.19 -7.92
N TRP A 30 -6.55 -2.86 -8.26
CA TRP A 30 -6.04 -1.51 -8.39
C TRP A 30 -5.29 -1.38 -9.71
N SER A 31 -5.25 -0.17 -10.26
CA SER A 31 -4.35 0.09 -11.39
C SER A 31 -2.90 0.11 -10.92
N THR A 32 -2.02 -0.54 -11.68
CA THR A 32 -0.56 -0.46 -11.50
C THR A 32 0.02 0.87 -12.01
N GLU A 33 -0.77 1.65 -12.77
CA GLU A 33 -0.38 2.96 -13.29
C GLU A 33 -0.43 4.01 -12.16
N LEU A 34 0.69 4.11 -11.43
CA LEU A 34 0.84 5.10 -10.39
C LEU A 34 1.01 6.50 -11.01
N LYS A 35 0.14 7.43 -10.63
CA LYS A 35 0.23 8.84 -11.05
C LYS A 35 1.40 9.54 -10.37
N CYS A 36 2.60 9.47 -10.92
CA CYS A 36 3.76 10.18 -10.38
C CYS A 36 3.59 11.70 -10.50
N ASN A 37 3.82 12.44 -9.42
CA ASN A 37 3.98 13.90 -9.50
C ASN A 37 5.43 14.24 -9.83
N ILE A 38 5.64 15.38 -10.48
CA ILE A 38 6.99 15.88 -10.78
C ILE A 38 7.77 16.06 -9.47
N GLY A 39 8.97 15.45 -9.40
CA GLY A 39 9.85 15.51 -8.23
C GLY A 39 9.55 14.47 -7.14
N GLU A 40 8.53 13.63 -7.31
CA GLU A 40 8.23 12.51 -6.41
C GLU A 40 8.68 11.18 -7.01
N SER A 41 9.16 10.28 -6.16
CA SER A 41 9.56 8.91 -6.53
C SER A 41 8.76 7.92 -5.68
N PHE A 42 8.25 6.87 -6.32
CA PHE A 42 7.57 5.78 -5.62
C PHE A 42 8.57 5.01 -4.75
N VAL A 43 8.17 4.68 -3.52
CA VAL A 43 9.04 4.00 -2.53
C VAL A 43 8.46 2.64 -2.17
N GLN A 44 7.22 2.61 -1.70
CA GLN A 44 6.59 1.40 -1.16
C GLN A 44 5.09 1.37 -1.45
N ALA A 45 4.54 0.16 -1.60
CA ALA A 45 3.11 -0.07 -1.68
C ALA A 45 2.66 -1.21 -0.76
N TYR A 46 1.55 -1.00 -0.08
CA TYR A 46 0.92 -1.97 0.80
C TYR A 46 -0.56 -2.11 0.50
N VAL A 47 -1.06 -3.34 0.41
CA VAL A 47 -2.49 -3.60 0.52
C VAL A 47 -2.84 -3.75 1.99
N VAL A 48 -3.85 -3.01 2.44
CA VAL A 48 -4.38 -3.08 3.79
C VAL A 48 -5.74 -3.77 3.76
N LEU A 49 -5.86 -4.84 4.52
CA LEU A 49 -7.09 -5.61 4.72
C LEU A 49 -7.68 -5.23 6.09
N PRO A 50 -8.80 -4.46 6.13
CA PRO A 50 -9.43 -4.04 7.36
C PRO A 50 -10.17 -5.20 8.01
N VAL A 51 -9.45 -6.01 8.77
CA VAL A 51 -9.98 -7.14 9.55
C VAL A 51 -9.95 -6.82 11.02
N ASP A 52 -10.88 -7.38 11.77
CA ASP A 52 -10.79 -7.35 13.22
C ASP A 52 -9.72 -8.34 13.69
N VAL A 53 -8.51 -7.85 13.95
CA VAL A 53 -7.37 -8.68 14.38
C VAL A 53 -7.59 -9.36 15.73
N SER A 54 -8.61 -8.96 16.49
CA SER A 54 -9.01 -9.62 17.73
C SER A 54 -9.90 -10.86 17.48
N VAL A 55 -10.59 -10.90 16.34
CA VAL A 55 -11.51 -11.98 15.92
C VAL A 55 -10.83 -12.92 14.93
N ALA A 56 -10.02 -12.37 14.02
CA ALA A 56 -9.09 -13.11 13.20
C ALA A 56 -7.94 -13.55 14.11
N GLY A 57 -8.14 -14.62 14.88
CA GLY A 57 -7.08 -15.32 15.58
C GLY A 57 -5.90 -15.57 14.63
N HIS A 58 -4.72 -15.91 15.18
CA HIS A 58 -3.45 -16.13 14.46
C HIS A 58 -3.46 -17.04 13.21
N GLU A 59 -4.62 -17.51 12.74
CA GLU A 59 -4.81 -18.06 11.41
C GLU A 59 -4.36 -17.06 10.33
N MET A 60 -3.37 -17.53 9.56
CA MET A 60 -2.79 -16.83 8.44
C MET A 60 -3.87 -16.59 7.39
N LEU A 61 -4.42 -15.37 7.35
CA LEU A 61 -5.21 -14.90 6.22
C LEU A 61 -4.38 -15.00 4.94
N GLU A 62 -4.71 -16.01 4.14
CA GLU A 62 -4.08 -16.23 2.85
C GLU A 62 -4.65 -15.23 1.84
N VAL A 63 -3.80 -14.31 1.40
CA VAL A 63 -4.14 -13.35 0.36
C VAL A 63 -3.31 -13.70 -0.86
N LYS A 64 -3.97 -13.83 -2.00
CA LYS A 64 -3.30 -14.13 -3.27
C LYS A 64 -3.36 -12.92 -4.17
N ALA A 65 -2.24 -12.53 -4.76
CA ALA A 65 -2.29 -11.77 -5.99
C ALA A 65 -2.78 -12.71 -7.10
N THR A 66 -3.74 -12.26 -7.89
CA THR A 66 -4.33 -12.99 -9.01
C THR A 66 -3.84 -12.43 -10.35
N VAL A 67 -3.58 -11.13 -10.39
CA VAL A 67 -3.09 -10.40 -11.56
C VAL A 67 -1.87 -9.57 -11.15
N PRO A 68 -0.79 -9.51 -11.96
CA PRO A 68 -0.61 -10.13 -13.27
C PRO A 68 -0.17 -11.61 -13.22
N SER A 69 0.14 -12.13 -12.03
CA SER A 69 0.51 -13.54 -11.86
C SER A 69 0.03 -14.03 -10.50
N ALA A 70 -0.48 -15.26 -10.48
CA ALA A 70 -0.95 -15.89 -9.26
C ALA A 70 0.21 -16.09 -8.27
N THR A 71 0.19 -15.35 -7.15
CA THR A 71 1.21 -15.49 -6.10
C THR A 71 0.62 -15.27 -4.72
N THR A 72 1.14 -15.96 -3.72
CA THR A 72 0.70 -15.75 -2.33
C THR A 72 1.42 -14.53 -1.76
N LEU A 73 0.66 -13.58 -1.23
CA LEU A 73 1.21 -12.38 -0.60
C LEU A 73 1.61 -12.69 0.84
N LEU A 74 2.80 -12.24 1.20
CA LEU A 74 3.30 -12.37 2.57
C LEU A 74 2.83 -11.18 3.40
N ARG A 75 2.31 -11.48 4.59
CA ARG A 75 1.97 -10.45 5.57
C ARG A 75 3.23 -9.67 5.94
N HIS A 76 3.13 -8.36 5.86
CA HIS A 76 4.13 -7.46 6.39
C HIS A 76 3.98 -7.40 7.93
N ASN A 77 5.04 -7.80 8.64
CA ASN A 77 5.05 -7.86 10.12
C ASN A 77 5.98 -6.80 10.74
N SER A 78 6.61 -5.94 9.93
CA SER A 78 7.46 -4.87 10.45
C SER A 78 6.63 -3.62 10.74
N PRO A 79 7.07 -2.75 11.68
CA PRO A 79 6.38 -1.51 11.97
C PRO A 79 6.32 -0.63 10.72
N THR A 80 5.13 -0.24 10.30
CA THR A 80 4.92 0.78 9.27
C THR A 80 4.34 2.04 9.87
N THR A 81 4.18 3.09 9.08
CA THR A 81 3.46 4.29 9.52
C THR A 81 1.95 4.09 9.55
N ILE A 82 1.43 2.99 9.02
CA ILE A 82 0.02 2.60 9.05
C ILE A 82 -0.24 1.98 10.42
N ALA A 83 -1.25 2.47 11.13
CA ALA A 83 -1.58 1.94 12.45
C ALA A 83 -1.98 0.46 12.36
N ASP A 84 -1.47 -0.37 13.27
CA ASP A 84 -1.78 -1.81 13.32
C ASP A 84 -3.28 -2.10 13.49
N ASP A 85 -4.02 -1.18 14.11
CA ASP A 85 -5.49 -1.26 14.28
C ASP A 85 -6.26 -1.14 12.95
N CYS A 86 -5.64 -0.59 11.90
CA CYS A 86 -6.27 -0.49 10.58
C CYS A 86 -6.41 -1.82 9.85
N GLY A 87 -5.73 -2.88 10.32
CA GLY A 87 -5.84 -4.24 9.79
C GLY A 87 -4.51 -4.84 9.33
N LEU A 88 -4.59 -5.92 8.55
CA LEU A 88 -3.41 -6.64 8.06
C LEU A 88 -2.81 -5.95 6.85
N GLN A 89 -1.48 -5.93 6.78
CA GLN A 89 -0.73 -5.26 5.73
C GLN A 89 0.04 -6.29 4.91
N TYR A 90 0.04 -6.13 3.59
CA TYR A 90 0.74 -7.01 2.65
C TYR A 90 1.60 -6.15 1.73
N ASP A 91 2.91 -6.41 1.71
CA ASP A 91 3.85 -5.67 0.86
C ASP A 91 3.67 -6.10 -0.59
N VAL A 92 3.28 -5.13 -1.42
CA VAL A 92 3.05 -5.30 -2.84
C VAL A 92 3.97 -4.41 -3.67
N THR A 93 4.96 -3.77 -3.03
CA THR A 93 5.93 -2.87 -3.68
C THR A 93 6.50 -3.44 -4.98
N PRO A 94 6.95 -4.72 -5.06
CA PRO A 94 7.49 -5.26 -6.30
C PRO A 94 6.52 -5.18 -7.48
N GLN A 95 5.21 -5.28 -7.22
CA GLN A 95 4.17 -5.30 -8.27
C GLN A 95 3.98 -3.94 -8.94
N PHE A 96 4.42 -2.86 -8.28
CA PHE A 96 4.35 -1.49 -8.76
C PHE A 96 5.73 -0.90 -9.11
N SER A 97 6.82 -1.54 -8.69
CA SER A 97 8.20 -1.08 -8.96
C SER A 97 8.80 -1.63 -10.25
N THR A 98 8.48 -2.87 -10.63
CA THR A 98 8.97 -3.44 -11.89
C THR A 98 8.08 -2.97 -13.05
N GLU A 99 8.62 -2.95 -14.26
CA GLU A 99 7.89 -2.76 -15.52
C GLU A 99 6.92 -3.94 -15.74
N ASN A 100 5.93 -4.03 -14.86
CA ASN A 100 4.94 -5.09 -14.80
C ASN A 100 4.03 -4.87 -15.99
N THR A 101 3.96 -5.86 -16.88
CA THR A 101 3.27 -5.75 -18.18
C THR A 101 1.75 -5.66 -18.06
N GLY A 102 1.19 -5.72 -16.84
CA GLY A 102 -0.23 -5.59 -16.57
C GLY A 102 -0.59 -4.21 -16.02
N ASN A 103 -1.66 -3.61 -16.54
CA ASN A 103 -2.23 -2.32 -16.09
C ASN A 103 -3.01 -2.43 -14.76
N SER A 104 -3.16 -3.64 -14.23
CA SER A 104 -3.95 -3.93 -13.03
C SER A 104 -3.21 -4.91 -12.12
N PHE A 105 -3.39 -4.72 -10.83
CA PHE A 105 -2.95 -5.60 -9.75
C PHE A 105 -4.18 -5.98 -8.95
N CYS A 106 -4.45 -7.27 -8.84
CA CYS A 106 -5.65 -7.79 -8.18
C CYS A 106 -5.27 -8.74 -7.07
N VAL A 107 -6.04 -8.70 -5.99
CA VAL A 107 -5.89 -9.63 -4.87
C VAL A 107 -7.20 -10.31 -4.54
N GLN A 108 -7.10 -11.59 -4.19
CA GLN A 108 -8.21 -12.39 -3.70
C GLN A 108 -7.93 -12.81 -2.26
N VAL A 109 -8.92 -12.62 -1.40
CA VAL A 109 -8.85 -13.04 0.00
C VAL A 109 -9.36 -14.48 0.08
N VAL A 110 -8.45 -15.43 0.29
CA VAL A 110 -8.75 -16.86 0.36
C VAL A 110 -8.97 -17.24 1.82
N SER A 111 -10.04 -16.71 2.41
CA SER A 111 -10.50 -17.20 3.72
C SER A 111 -12.02 -17.07 3.84
N PRO A 112 -12.75 -18.18 3.98
CA PRO A 112 -14.21 -18.15 4.10
C PRO A 112 -14.69 -17.64 5.47
N VAL A 113 -13.77 -17.49 6.44
CA VAL A 113 -14.10 -17.19 7.84
C VAL A 113 -13.96 -15.71 8.18
N VAL A 114 -13.31 -14.93 7.32
CA VAL A 114 -12.92 -13.56 7.64
C VAL A 114 -13.85 -12.59 6.94
N VAL A 115 -14.60 -11.84 7.75
CA VAL A 115 -15.43 -10.74 7.30
C VAL A 115 -14.59 -9.46 7.34
N LEU A 116 -14.36 -8.88 6.17
CA LEU A 116 -13.74 -7.56 6.05
C LEU A 116 -14.72 -6.49 6.57
N LYS A 117 -14.23 -5.57 7.40
CA LYS A 117 -15.04 -4.42 7.87
C LYS A 117 -15.36 -3.46 6.72
N CYS A 118 -14.43 -3.34 5.79
CA CYS A 118 -14.51 -2.48 4.61
C CYS A 118 -13.75 -3.14 3.44
N PRO A 119 -14.01 -2.73 2.19
CA PRO A 119 -13.16 -3.14 1.07
C PRO A 119 -11.68 -2.82 1.35
N PRO A 120 -10.75 -3.67 0.91
CA PRO A 120 -9.33 -3.42 1.08
C PRO A 120 -8.91 -2.17 0.30
N PHE A 121 -7.85 -1.52 0.75
CA PHE A 121 -7.32 -0.33 0.10
C PHE A 121 -5.80 -0.43 -0.07
N LEU A 122 -5.31 0.24 -1.11
CA LEU A 122 -3.89 0.32 -1.42
C LEU A 122 -3.32 1.60 -0.82
N VAL A 123 -2.22 1.46 -0.09
CA VAL A 123 -1.42 2.57 0.44
C VAL A 123 -0.12 2.64 -0.34
N THR A 124 0.18 3.79 -0.91
CA THR A 124 1.46 4.03 -1.59
C THR A 124 2.24 5.13 -0.90
N PHE A 125 3.55 4.93 -0.78
CA PHE A 125 4.50 5.84 -0.19
C PHE A 125 5.39 6.43 -1.27
N TRP A 126 5.61 7.73 -1.14
CA TRP A 126 6.35 8.54 -2.09
C TRP A 126 7.45 9.29 -1.37
N GLU A 127 8.50 9.65 -2.08
CA GLU A 127 9.52 10.56 -1.54
C GLU A 127 9.69 11.70 -2.52
N ARG A 128 9.55 12.93 -2.02
CA ARG A 128 9.93 14.10 -2.78
C ARG A 128 11.42 14.29 -2.66
N LYS A 129 12.15 14.19 -3.77
CA LYS A 129 13.55 14.59 -3.79
C LYS A 129 13.57 16.10 -3.52
N PRO A 130 14.28 16.58 -2.48
CA PRO A 130 14.47 18.01 -2.32
C PRO A 130 15.13 18.51 -3.60
N ASN A 131 14.49 19.49 -4.26
CA ASN A 131 15.11 20.17 -5.39
C ASN A 131 16.54 20.52 -4.98
N GLN A 132 17.53 20.16 -5.78
CA GLN A 132 18.85 20.75 -5.66
C GLN A 132 18.75 22.22 -6.06
N ILE A 133 18.19 23.05 -5.18
CA ILE A 133 18.33 24.49 -5.23
C ILE A 133 19.69 24.76 -4.58
N ASN A 134 20.66 24.98 -5.47
CA ASN A 134 21.89 25.77 -5.34
C ASN A 134 23.15 24.99 -5.71
N GLN A 135 23.72 25.31 -6.88
CA GLN A 135 25.00 26.02 -6.92
C GLN A 135 25.34 26.57 -8.32
N GLY A 136 25.72 27.85 -8.34
CA GLY A 136 26.38 28.57 -9.43
C GLY A 136 25.60 29.84 -9.83
N GLY A 137 26.00 31.06 -9.52
CA GLY A 137 27.20 31.58 -8.85
C GLY A 137 27.17 33.10 -9.07
N ASP A 138 27.23 33.85 -7.98
CA ASP A 138 27.55 35.29 -7.96
C ASP A 138 29.04 35.44 -8.26
N GLY A 139 29.41 36.36 -9.15
CA GLY A 139 30.78 36.64 -9.57
C GLY A 139 30.83 37.50 -10.83
#